data_AF-A0A847NT85-F1
#
_entry.id   AF-A0A847NT85-F1
#
_cell.length_a   1.000
_cell.length_b   1.000
_cell.length_c   1.000
_cell.angle_alpha   90.00
_cell.angle_beta   90.00
_cell.angle_gamma   90.00
#
_symmetry.space_group_name_H-M   'P 1'
#
loop_
_entity.id
_entity.type
_entity.pdbx_description
1 polymer ?
#
loop_
_entity_poly.entity_id
_entity_poly.type
_entity_poly.pdbx_seq_one_letter_code
_entity_poly.pdbx_strand_id
1 'polypeptide(L)'
;MLFIKLNIQRFAQKKGQSSTQNNRDSIGRRLGAKLADGQTATAGAIIYRQRGTKIYPGTNVGMGKDHTLFAKIDGTVRYEKFNKNKKKVSVYAE
;
A
#
# COMPACT_ATOMS: atom_id res chain seq x y z
N MET A 1 0.16 68.40 38.31
CA MET A 1 0.13 66.91 38.30
C MET A 1 0.77 66.44 37.01
N LEU A 2 1.93 65.81 37.09
CA LEU A 2 2.80 65.49 35.94
C LEU A 2 2.32 64.17 35.30
N PHE A 3 1.84 64.22 34.06
CA PHE A 3 1.45 63.01 33.32
C PHE A 3 2.71 62.28 32.83
N ILE A 4 2.88 61.03 33.26
CA ILE A 4 3.95 60.14 32.78
C ILE A 4 3.68 59.81 31.30
N LYS A 5 4.48 60.36 30.38
CA LYS A 5 4.52 59.93 28.98
C LYS A 5 5.39 58.68 28.86
N LEU A 6 4.77 57.52 28.78
CA LEU A 6 5.45 56.26 28.42
C LEU A 6 5.68 56.20 26.90
N ASN A 7 6.95 56.15 26.49
CA ASN A 7 7.35 55.91 25.10
C ASN A 7 7.31 54.40 24.83
N ILE A 8 6.16 53.89 24.38
CA ILE A 8 5.98 52.48 24.02
C ILE A 8 6.20 52.30 22.51
N GLN A 9 7.41 51.88 22.12
CA GLN A 9 7.74 51.41 20.77
C GLN A 9 6.88 50.17 20.44
N ARG A 10 5.84 50.33 19.61
CA ARG A 10 5.01 49.21 19.15
C ARG A 10 5.69 48.52 17.96
N PHE A 11 6.36 47.40 18.20
CA PHE A 11 6.83 46.53 17.12
C PHE A 11 5.65 45.85 16.43
N ALA A 12 5.54 45.99 15.11
CA ALA A 12 4.53 45.30 14.33
C ALA A 12 4.87 43.80 14.26
N GLN A 13 4.13 42.97 14.99
CA GLN A 13 4.14 41.52 14.78
C GLN A 13 2.96 41.16 13.87
N LYS A 14 3.23 40.63 12.67
CA LYS A 14 2.16 40.06 11.84
C LYS A 14 1.65 38.79 12.53
N LYS A 15 0.46 38.85 13.13
CA LYS A 15 -0.30 37.68 13.62
C LYS A 15 -0.78 36.73 12.51
N GLY A 16 -0.50 37.03 11.24
CA GLY A 16 -1.09 36.35 10.10
C GLY A 16 -0.10 35.43 9.39
N GLN A 17 0.19 34.27 9.95
CA GLN A 17 0.64 33.12 9.16
C GLN A 17 -0.57 32.20 8.99
N SER A 18 -1.16 32.15 7.80
CA SER A 18 -2.22 31.20 7.49
C SER A 18 -1.60 29.81 7.35
N SER A 19 -2.10 28.82 8.08
CA SER A 19 -1.72 27.43 7.88
C SER A 19 -2.52 26.87 6.71
N THR A 20 -1.90 26.73 5.55
CA THR A 20 -2.46 25.89 4.48
C THR A 20 -2.35 24.43 4.90
N GLN A 21 -3.45 23.82 5.31
CA GLN A 21 -3.49 22.38 5.60
C GLN A 21 -3.49 21.58 4.28
N ASN A 22 -2.42 20.84 4.04
CA ASN A 22 -2.29 19.95 2.88
C ASN A 22 -2.86 18.55 3.16
N ASN A 23 -4.16 18.47 3.44
CA ASN A 23 -4.86 17.21 3.71
C ASN A 23 -5.30 16.52 2.41
N ARG A 24 -4.35 16.16 1.54
CA ARG A 24 -4.64 15.41 0.30
C ARG A 24 -4.31 13.94 0.51
N ASP A 25 -5.32 13.09 0.44
CA ASP A 25 -5.14 11.65 0.44
C ASP A 25 -5.75 11.02 -0.82
N SER A 26 -5.21 9.87 -1.23
CA SER A 26 -5.71 9.07 -2.34
C SER A 26 -6.63 7.97 -1.85
N ILE A 27 -7.67 7.67 -2.63
CA ILE A 27 -8.58 6.56 -2.32
C ILE A 27 -7.81 5.23 -2.24
N GLY A 28 -8.16 4.41 -1.24
CA GLY A 28 -7.60 3.07 -1.05
C GLY A 28 -7.77 2.18 -2.28
N ARG A 29 -6.66 1.59 -2.75
CA ARG A 29 -6.61 0.77 -3.99
C ARG A 29 -6.92 -0.73 -3.79
N ARG A 30 -7.34 -1.12 -2.58
CA ARG A 30 -7.72 -2.51 -2.20
C ARG A 30 -6.67 -3.58 -2.58
N LEU A 31 -5.39 -3.25 -2.42
CA LEU A 31 -4.26 -4.16 -2.60
C LEU A 31 -4.26 -5.27 -1.53
N GLY A 32 -3.46 -6.31 -1.71
CA GLY A 32 -3.29 -7.41 -0.77
C GLY A 32 -3.71 -8.77 -1.34
N ALA A 33 -3.72 -9.78 -0.46
CA ALA A 33 -4.16 -11.13 -0.78
C ALA A 33 -5.66 -11.17 -1.05
N LYS A 34 -6.05 -12.04 -1.98
CA LYS A 34 -7.44 -12.32 -2.35
C LYS A 34 -7.79 -13.78 -2.07
N LEU A 35 -6.82 -14.68 -2.27
CA LEU A 35 -6.89 -16.06 -1.84
C LEU A 35 -5.83 -16.31 -0.77
N ALA A 36 -6.23 -17.01 0.29
CA ALA A 36 -5.34 -17.41 1.38
C ALA A 36 -4.61 -18.72 1.03
N ASP A 37 -3.60 -19.05 1.84
CA ASP A 37 -2.93 -20.34 1.75
C ASP A 37 -3.93 -21.48 2.01
N GLY A 38 -4.01 -22.44 1.10
CA GLY A 38 -4.89 -23.62 1.21
C GLY A 38 -6.27 -23.46 0.64
N GLN A 39 -6.58 -22.29 0.08
CA GLN A 39 -7.82 -22.10 -0.64
C GLN A 39 -7.71 -22.60 -2.08
N THR A 40 -8.83 -23.11 -2.60
CA THR A 40 -8.97 -23.47 -3.99
C THR A 40 -9.01 -22.20 -4.86
N ALA A 41 -8.16 -22.16 -5.88
CA ALA A 41 -8.18 -21.17 -6.95
C ALA A 41 -8.76 -21.82 -8.20
N THR A 42 -9.63 -21.10 -8.89
CA THR A 42 -9.97 -21.43 -10.28
C THR A 42 -8.92 -20.87 -11.23
N ALA A 43 -8.78 -21.44 -12.42
CA ALA A 43 -7.94 -20.90 -13.48
C ALA A 43 -8.36 -19.44 -13.77
N GLY A 44 -7.38 -18.54 -13.80
CA GLY A 44 -7.59 -17.10 -13.95
C GLY A 44 -7.94 -16.35 -12.66
N ALA A 45 -8.18 -17.02 -11.53
CA ALA A 45 -8.48 -16.36 -10.27
C ALA A 45 -7.32 -15.47 -9.80
N ILE A 46 -7.64 -14.28 -9.29
CA ILE A 46 -6.65 -13.37 -8.72
C ILE A 46 -6.26 -13.86 -7.33
N ILE A 47 -4.97 -14.07 -7.12
CA ILE A 47 -4.41 -14.53 -5.85
C ILE A 47 -3.95 -13.34 -5.00
N TYR A 48 -3.23 -12.38 -5.59
CA TYR A 48 -2.67 -11.24 -4.86
C TYR A 48 -2.55 -9.99 -5.74
N ARG A 49 -3.03 -8.84 -5.25
CA ARG A 49 -2.86 -7.53 -5.91
C ARG A 49 -1.76 -6.75 -5.20
N GLN A 50 -0.73 -6.33 -5.92
CA GLN A 50 0.44 -5.67 -5.32
C GLN A 50 0.94 -4.47 -6.14
N ARG A 51 1.84 -3.70 -5.53
CA ARG A 51 2.69 -2.73 -6.22
C ARG A 51 4.12 -3.25 -6.12
N GLY A 52 4.77 -3.40 -7.27
CA GLY A 52 5.99 -4.19 -7.37
C GLY A 52 5.78 -5.64 -6.96
N THR A 53 6.88 -6.36 -6.74
CA THR A 53 6.87 -7.81 -6.52
C THR A 53 7.20 -8.15 -5.07
N LYS A 54 6.21 -8.02 -4.18
CA LYS A 54 6.34 -8.47 -2.77
C LYS A 54 6.28 -9.98 -2.67
N ILE A 55 5.32 -10.58 -3.39
CA ILE A 55 5.21 -12.02 -3.60
C ILE A 55 5.56 -12.31 -5.05
N TYR A 56 6.38 -13.34 -5.25
CA TYR A 56 6.82 -13.78 -6.57
C TYR A 56 5.87 -14.85 -7.12
N PRO A 57 5.69 -14.93 -8.45
CA PRO A 57 4.97 -16.04 -9.05
C PRO A 57 5.82 -17.31 -8.89
N GLY A 58 5.17 -18.37 -8.44
CA GLY A 58 5.71 -19.72 -8.36
C GLY A 58 5.14 -20.60 -9.46
N THR A 59 4.95 -21.88 -9.14
CA THR A 59 4.44 -22.88 -10.08
C THR A 59 2.99 -22.57 -10.43
N ASN A 60 2.65 -22.60 -11.72
CA ASN A 60 1.30 -22.34 -12.25
C ASN A 60 0.67 -21.00 -11.85
N VAL A 61 1.49 -19.99 -11.54
CA VAL A 61 1.03 -18.62 -11.27
C VAL A 61 1.58 -17.67 -12.33
N GLY A 62 0.71 -16.81 -12.86
CA GLY A 62 1.06 -15.73 -13.77
C GLY A 62 1.19 -14.40 -13.06
N MET A 63 1.89 -13.45 -13.68
CA MET A 63 1.97 -12.07 -13.22
C MET A 63 1.48 -11.14 -14.33
N GLY A 64 0.52 -10.26 -14.01
CA GLY A 64 0.02 -9.23 -14.92
C GLY A 64 0.96 -8.01 -15.02
N LYS A 65 0.62 -7.08 -15.91
CA LYS A 65 1.38 -5.82 -16.11
C LYS A 65 1.49 -4.96 -14.85
N ASP A 66 0.47 -4.98 -13.99
CA ASP A 66 0.46 -4.25 -12.71
C ASP A 66 1.06 -5.05 -11.55
N HIS A 67 1.71 -6.19 -11.83
CA HIS A 67 2.26 -7.16 -10.89
C HIS A 67 1.22 -7.98 -10.11
N THR A 68 -0.07 -7.92 -10.48
CA THR A 68 -1.11 -8.80 -9.92
C THR A 68 -0.80 -10.26 -10.24
N LEU A 69 -0.90 -11.13 -9.23
CA LEU A 69 -0.71 -12.57 -9.37
C LEU A 69 -2.03 -13.28 -9.58
N PHE A 70 -2.07 -14.19 -10.55
CA PHE A 70 -3.26 -14.97 -10.90
C PHE A 70 -2.92 -16.44 -11.14
N ALA A 71 -3.87 -17.33 -10.88
CA ALA A 71 -3.74 -18.76 -11.12
C ALA A 71 -3.80 -19.07 -12.62
N LYS A 72 -2.93 -19.95 -13.13
CA LYS A 72 -2.99 -20.43 -14.52
C LYS A 72 -3.82 -21.70 -14.67
N ILE A 73 -3.99 -22.44 -13.58
CA ILE A 73 -4.76 -23.69 -13.51
C ILE A 73 -5.67 -23.66 -12.29
N ASP A 74 -6.65 -24.56 -12.26
CA ASP A 74 -7.41 -24.86 -11.06
C ASP A 74 -6.54 -25.65 -10.06
N GLY A 75 -6.68 -25.37 -8.75
CA GLY A 75 -5.96 -26.10 -7.72
C GLY A 75 -5.84 -25.34 -6.40
N THR A 76 -4.98 -25.79 -5.51
CA THR A 76 -4.82 -25.21 -4.17
C THR A 76 -3.65 -24.22 -4.12
N VAL A 77 -3.91 -23.03 -3.57
CA VAL A 77 -2.92 -21.94 -3.44
C VAL A 77 -1.94 -22.26 -2.30
N ARG A 78 -0.64 -22.16 -2.57
CA ARG A 78 0.42 -22.38 -1.58
C ARG A 78 1.43 -21.23 -1.55
N TYR A 79 1.60 -20.61 -0.39
CA TYR A 79 2.60 -19.57 -0.15
C TYR A 79 3.88 -20.18 0.44
N GLU A 80 4.98 -20.02 -0.28
CA GLU A 80 6.26 -20.62 0.06
C GLU A 80 7.34 -19.56 0.23
N LYS A 81 8.38 -19.89 1.01
CA LYS A 81 9.60 -19.09 1.03
C LYS A 81 10.32 -19.29 -0.31
N PHE A 82 10.69 -18.20 -0.97
CA PHE A 82 11.49 -18.24 -2.18
C PHE A 82 12.99 -18.09 -1.88
N ASN A 83 13.33 -17.16 -0.99
CA ASN A 83 14.68 -16.93 -0.51
C ASN A 83 14.61 -16.46 0.96
N LYS A 84 15.73 -16.07 1.57
CA LYS A 84 15.81 -15.65 2.99
C LYS A 84 14.71 -14.65 3.37
N ASN A 85 14.45 -13.66 2.49
CA ASN A 85 13.49 -12.58 2.73
C ASN A 85 12.32 -12.51 1.74
N LYS A 86 12.31 -13.34 0.69
CA LYS A 86 11.30 -13.29 -0.39
C LYS A 86 10.34 -14.47 -0.28
N LYS A 87 9.08 -14.24 -0.63
CA LYS A 87 8.03 -15.26 -0.69
C LYS A 87 7.56 -15.43 -2.13
N LYS A 88 7.14 -16.63 -2.51
CA LYS A 88 6.46 -16.91 -3.77
C LYS A 88 5.11 -17.56 -3.49
N VAL A 89 4.23 -17.55 -4.47
CA VAL A 89 2.95 -18.27 -4.40
C VAL A 89 2.83 -19.19 -5.60
N SER A 90 2.49 -20.45 -5.34
CA SER A 90 2.28 -21.50 -6.34
C SER A 90 0.84 -21.99 -6.27
N VAL A 91 0.36 -22.59 -7.36
CA VAL A 91 -0.91 -23.32 -7.40
C VAL A 91 -0.59 -24.76 -7.81
N TYR A 92 -1.02 -25.72 -6.99
CA TYR A 92 -0.86 -27.14 -7.26
C TYR A 92 -2.23 -27.75 -7.53
N ALA A 93 -2.36 -28.48 -8.63
CA ALA A 93 -3.52 -29.33 -8.84
C ALA A 93 -3.53 -30.41 -7.74
N GLU A 94 -4.67 -30.59 -7.09
CA GLU A 94 -4.93 -31.77 -6.26
C GLU A 94 -5.31 -32.96 -7.15
#